data_AF-A0A497I321-F1
#
_entry.id   AF-A0A497I321-F1
#
_cell.length_a   1.000
_cell.length_b   1.000
_cell.length_c   1.000
_cell.angle_alpha   90.00
_cell.angle_beta   90.00
_cell.angle_gamma   90.00
#
_symmetry.space_group_name_H-M   'P 1'
#
loop_
_entity.id
_entity.type
_entity.pdbx_description
1 polymer ?
#
loop_
_entity_poly.entity_id
_entity_poly.type
_entity_poly.pdbx_seq_one_letter_code
_entity_poly.pdbx_strand_id
1 'polypeptide(L)'
;MDCVRCGWVVNRPLRYKQLKRLVAEISHLLGEEELYYAVMNRIKEEMRMKYPLSGEVPICRYCLLELFLLFARDNKEKEVKKLIRTYDFQGAIIT
;
A
#
# COMPACT_ATOMS: atom_id res chain seq x y z
N MET A 1 2.13 -14.43 -6.56
CA MET A 1 3.40 -13.95 -5.98
C MET A 1 3.15 -13.65 -4.52
N ASP A 2 4.10 -13.87 -3.62
CA ASP A 2 3.83 -13.71 -2.18
C ASP A 2 3.96 -12.25 -1.75
N CYS A 3 3.07 -11.80 -0.87
CA CYS A 3 3.09 -10.46 -0.32
C CYS A 3 4.45 -10.18 0.33
N VAL A 4 5.05 -9.05 -0.04
CA VAL A 4 6.37 -8.62 0.41
C VAL A 4 6.46 -8.48 1.94
N ARG A 5 5.33 -8.26 2.64
CA ARG A 5 5.29 -8.26 4.12
C ARG A 5 4.90 -9.60 4.70
N CYS A 6 3.65 -10.02 4.49
CA CYS A 6 3.07 -11.15 5.22
C CYS A 6 3.25 -12.52 4.56
N GLY A 7 3.81 -12.59 3.34
CA GLY A 7 4.00 -13.86 2.63
C GLY A 7 2.72 -14.49 2.07
N TRP A 8 1.54 -13.86 2.22
CA TRP A 8 0.30 -14.37 1.64
C TRP A 8 0.28 -14.22 0.12
N VAL A 9 -0.39 -15.15 -0.57
CA VAL A 9 -0.50 -15.12 -2.03
C VAL A 9 -1.24 -13.85 -2.49
N VAL A 10 -0.62 -13.12 -3.40
CA VAL A 10 -1.18 -12.00 -4.17
C VAL A 10 -1.32 -12.45 -5.62
N ASN A 11 -2.55 -12.47 -6.12
CA ASN A 11 -2.88 -12.96 -7.46
C ASN A 11 -2.59 -11.91 -8.55
N ARG A 12 -2.82 -10.62 -8.27
CA ARG A 12 -2.45 -9.52 -9.16
C ARG A 12 -1.68 -8.45 -8.39
N PRO A 13 -0.33 -8.49 -8.45
CA PRO A 13 0.49 -7.46 -7.83
C PRO A 13 0.28 -6.11 -8.53
N LEU A 14 0.41 -5.03 -7.77
CA LEU A 14 0.31 -3.68 -8.33
C LEU A 14 1.54 -3.37 -9.17
N ARG A 15 1.36 -2.79 -10.36
CA ARG A 15 2.50 -2.12 -11.02
C ARG A 15 2.95 -0.96 -10.16
N TYR A 16 4.25 -0.70 -10.10
CA TYR A 16 4.81 0.39 -9.29
C TYR A 16 4.15 1.76 -9.56
N LYS A 17 3.77 2.03 -10.81
CA LYS A 17 3.05 3.26 -11.19
C LYS A 17 1.63 3.33 -10.61
N GLN A 18 0.93 2.20 -10.52
CA GLN A 18 -0.40 2.11 -9.90
C GLN A 18 -0.29 2.28 -8.38
N LEU A 19 0.68 1.60 -7.75
CA LEU A 19 0.96 1.75 -6.33
C LEU A 19 1.25 3.21 -5.96
N LYS A 20 2.12 3.90 -6.71
CA LYS A 20 2.42 5.31 -6.49
C LYS A 20 1.17 6.19 -6.51
N ARG A 21 0.29 5.98 -7.49
CA ARG A 21 -0.98 6.73 -7.60
C ARG A 21 -1.88 6.45 -6.42
N LEU A 22 -2.08 5.18 -6.09
CA LEU A 22 -2.89 4.76 -4.95
C LEU A 22 -2.39 5.37 -3.63
N VAL A 23 -1.09 5.32 -3.39
CA VAL A 23 -0.51 5.86 -2.16
C VAL A 23 -0.65 7.39 -2.11
N ALA A 24 -0.45 8.07 -3.24
CA ALA A 24 -0.65 9.52 -3.33
C ALA A 24 -2.12 9.92 -3.09
N GLU A 25 -3.07 9.21 -3.70
CA GLU A 25 -4.50 9.45 -3.52
C GLU A 25 -4.93 9.26 -2.06
N ILE A 26 -4.50 8.17 -1.40
CA ILE A 26 -4.81 7.94 0.02
C ILE A 26 -4.18 9.02 0.89
N SER A 27 -2.91 9.38 0.65
CA SER A 27 -2.20 10.41 1.44
C SER A 27 -2.90 11.78 1.32
N HIS A 28 -3.31 12.14 0.10
CA HIS A 28 -4.07 13.35 -0.18
C HIS A 28 -5.42 13.36 0.53
N LEU A 29 -6.18 12.26 0.45
CA LEU A 29 -7.49 12.13 1.09
C LEU A 29 -7.41 12.17 2.63
N LEU A 30 -6.30 11.74 3.21
CA LEU A 30 -6.05 11.84 4.65
C LEU A 30 -5.58 13.24 5.08
N GLY A 31 -5.15 14.08 4.12
CA GLY A 31 -4.57 15.40 4.39
C GLY A 31 -3.14 15.32 4.93
N GLU A 32 -2.44 14.21 4.70
CA GLU A 32 -1.10 13.94 5.22
C GLU A 32 -0.15 13.56 4.08
N GLU A 33 0.34 14.55 3.32
CA GLU A 33 1.24 14.35 2.18
C GLU A 33 2.56 13.65 2.56
N GLU A 34 3.00 13.77 3.83
CA GLU A 34 4.20 13.07 4.32
C GLU A 34 4.04 11.54 4.35
N LEU A 35 2.79 11.03 4.44
CA LEU A 35 2.51 9.59 4.40
C LEU A 35 2.96 8.96 3.10
N TYR A 36 2.88 9.70 1.99
CA TYR A 36 3.30 9.19 0.70
C TYR A 36 4.75 8.73 0.74
N TYR A 37 5.64 9.59 1.27
CA TYR A 37 7.07 9.28 1.34
C TYR A 37 7.35 8.16 2.34
N ALA A 38 6.71 8.18 3.51
CA ALA A 38 6.89 7.16 4.55
C ALA A 38 6.47 5.76 4.06
N VAL A 39 5.26 5.65 3.49
CA VAL A 39 4.73 4.39 2.95
C VAL A 39 5.57 3.91 1.76
N MET A 40 5.87 4.78 0.79
CA MET A 40 6.63 4.37 -0.39
C MET A 40 8.07 3.96 -0.05
N ASN A 41 8.73 4.62 0.90
CA ASN A 41 10.07 4.24 1.32
C ASN A 41 10.05 2.89 2.03
N ARG A 42 9.07 2.65 2.90
CA ARG A 42 8.95 1.36 3.58
C ARG A 42 8.72 0.20 2.61
N ILE A 43 7.83 0.38 1.63
CA ILE A 43 7.59 -0.64 0.59
C ILE A 43 8.88 -0.91 -0.21
N LYS A 44 9.64 0.13 -0.57
CA LYS A 44 10.91 -0.05 -1.30
C LYS A 44 11.94 -0.86 -0.50
N GLU A 45 12.06 -0.62 0.80
CA GLU A 45 12.95 -1.39 1.68
C GLU A 45 12.56 -2.87 1.70
N GLU A 46 11.28 -3.17 1.87
CA GLU A 46 10.78 -4.54 1.93
C GLU A 46 10.93 -5.25 0.57
N MET A 47 10.73 -4.53 -0.54
CA MET A 47 10.97 -5.03 -1.90
C MET A 47 12.46 -5.33 -2.13
N ARG A 48 13.38 -4.45 -1.69
CA ARG A 48 14.83 -4.69 -1.83
C ARG A 48 15.28 -5.99 -1.16
N MET A 49 14.64 -6.38 -0.06
CA MET A 49 14.99 -7.61 0.66
C MET A 49 14.45 -8.88 -0.01
N LYS A 50 13.32 -8.81 -0.71
CA LYS A 50 12.61 -10.02 -1.18
C LYS A 50 12.48 -10.15 -2.70
N TYR A 51 12.54 -9.04 -3.45
CA TYR A 51 12.24 -9.01 -4.88
C TYR A 51 13.16 -8.03 -5.63
N PRO A 52 14.25 -8.51 -6.23
CA PRO A 52 15.04 -7.69 -7.13
C PRO A 52 14.29 -7.46 -8.46
N LEU A 53 14.10 -6.19 -8.82
CA LEU A 53 13.88 -5.69 -10.19
C LEU A 53 12.51 -5.93 -10.86
N SER A 54 11.52 -6.55 -10.23
CA SER A 54 10.17 -6.59 -10.81
C SER A 54 9.52 -5.20 -10.72
N GLY A 55 9.05 -4.66 -11.85
CA GLY A 55 8.21 -3.44 -11.86
C GLY A 55 6.84 -3.62 -11.19
N GLU A 56 6.57 -4.82 -10.71
CA GLU A 56 5.42 -5.22 -9.91
C GLU A 56 5.78 -5.27 -8.42
N VAL A 57 4.82 -4.87 -7.60
CA VAL A 57 4.92 -4.81 -6.15
C VAL A 57 3.83 -5.70 -5.55
N PRO A 58 4.17 -6.91 -5.10
CA PRO A 58 3.23 -7.78 -4.41
C PRO A 58 3.01 -7.28 -2.98
N ILE A 59 2.05 -6.37 -2.78
CA ILE A 59 1.60 -5.96 -1.44
C ILE A 59 0.10 -6.20 -1.32
N CYS A 60 -0.31 -6.93 -0.29
CA CYS A 60 -1.73 -7.17 -0.04
C CYS A 60 -2.39 -5.99 0.68
N ARG A 61 -3.73 -5.92 0.63
CA ARG A 61 -4.52 -4.84 1.24
C ARG A 61 -4.21 -4.59 2.70
N TYR A 62 -4.03 -5.66 3.48
CA TYR A 62 -3.86 -5.57 4.92
C TYR A 62 -2.50 -4.97 5.25
N CYS A 63 -1.46 -5.42 4.54
CA CYS A 63 -0.13 -4.88 4.69
C CYS A 63 -0.04 -3.42 4.24
N LEU A 64 -0.76 -3.03 3.18
CA LEU A 64 -0.84 -1.63 2.76
C LEU A 64 -1.57 -0.77 3.81
N LEU A 65 -2.68 -1.26 4.36
CA LEU A 65 -3.41 -0.61 5.45
C LEU A 65 -2.52 -0.41 6.68
N GLU A 66 -1.83 -1.47 7.11
CA GLU A 66 -0.91 -1.40 8.24
C GLU A 66 0.19 -0.37 8.03
N LEU A 67 0.71 -0.21 6.80
CA LEU A 67 1.71 0.83 6.52
C LEU A 67 1.12 2.23 6.69
N PHE A 68 -0.08 2.47 6.20
CA PHE A 68 -0.75 3.76 6.43
C PHE A 68 -1.03 4.00 7.91
N LEU A 69 -1.52 3.00 8.64
CA LEU A 69 -1.78 3.12 10.08
C LEU A 69 -0.49 3.32 10.90
N LEU A 70 0.62 2.74 10.45
CA LEU A 70 1.91 2.88 11.12
C LEU A 70 2.44 4.32 11.07
N PHE A 71 2.16 5.04 9.98
CA PHE A 71 2.70 6.38 9.76
C PHE A 71 1.68 7.50 9.97
N ALA A 72 0.38 7.19 9.92
CA ALA A 72 -0.68 8.16 10.14
C ALA A 72 -0.79 8.56 11.60
N ARG A 73 -1.18 9.81 11.85
CA ARG A 73 -1.43 10.30 13.21
C ARG A 73 -2.68 9.63 13.80
N ASP A 74 -2.76 9.56 15.13
CA ASP A 74 -3.75 8.78 15.91
C ASP A 74 -5.23 9.01 15.55
N ASN A 75 -5.58 10.03 14.75
CA ASN A 75 -6.96 10.35 14.36
C ASN A 75 -7.40 9.83 12.98
N LYS A 76 -6.51 9.16 12.21
CA LYS A 76 -6.78 8.79 10.80
C LYS A 76 -7.17 7.33 10.56
N GLU A 77 -7.14 6.47 11.58
CA GLU A 77 -7.37 5.04 11.41
C GLU A 77 -8.71 4.69 10.72
N LYS A 78 -9.80 5.34 11.14
CA LYS A 78 -11.14 5.13 10.55
C LYS A 78 -11.18 5.53 9.07
N GLU A 79 -10.48 6.61 8.71
CA GLU A 79 -10.45 7.17 7.36
C GLU A 79 -9.62 6.27 6.43
N VAL A 80 -8.46 5.82 6.89
CA VAL A 80 -7.61 4.87 6.15
C VAL A 80 -8.37 3.56 5.87
N LYS A 81 -9.05 3.01 6.89
CA LYS A 81 -9.87 1.79 6.74
C LYS A 81 -11.01 1.97 5.73
N LYS A 82 -11.64 3.14 5.69
CA LYS A 82 -12.72 3.45 4.74
C LYS A 82 -12.18 3.54 3.30
N LEU A 83 -11.04 4.19 3.11
CA LEU A 83 -10.43 4.39 1.79
C LEU A 83 -10.01 3.06 1.16
N ILE A 84 -9.27 2.22 1.88
CA ILE A 84 -8.77 0.95 1.32
C ILE A 84 -9.93 -0.01 0.97
N ARG A 85 -11.03 0.00 1.73
CA ARG A 85 -12.25 -0.74 1.38
C ARG A 85 -12.89 -0.27 0.08
N THR A 86 -12.88 1.03 -0.21
CA THR A 86 -13.39 1.58 -1.48
C THR A 86 -12.53 1.13 -2.67
N TYR A 87 -11.21 1.10 -2.51
CA TYR A 87 -10.30 0.63 -3.57
C TYR A 87 -10.33 -0.90 -3.75
N ASP A 88 -10.61 -1.67 -2.70
CA ASP A 88 -10.92 -3.10 -2.80
C ASP A 88 -12.14 -3.34 -3.70
N PHE A 89 -13.17 -2.50 -3.58
CA PHE A 89 -14.40 -2.62 -4.38
C PHE A 89 -14.17 -2.31 -5.86
N GLN A 90 -13.15 -1.51 -6.18
CA GLN A 90 -12.71 -1.24 -7.56
C GLN A 90 -11.79 -2.32 -8.13
N GLY A 91 -11.51 -3.40 -7.38
CA GLY A 91 -10.68 -4.52 -7.84
C GLY A 91 -9.19 -4.19 -7.95
N ALA A 92 -8.72 -3.10 -7.36
CA ALA A 92 -7.35 -2.62 -7.55
C ALA A 92 -6.33 -3.28 -6.62
N ILE A 93 -6.75 -3.76 -5.44
CA ILE A 93 -5.83 -4.17 -4.35
C ILE A 93 -5.89 -5.68 -4.04
N ILE A 94 -6.97 -6.37 -4.40
CA ILE A 94 -7.11 -7.83 -4.14
C ILE A 94 -7.17 -8.70 -5.39
N THR A 95 -7.82 -8.26 -6.47
CA THR A 95 -8.05 -9.17 -7.60
C THR A 95 -6.89 -9.22 -8.53
#